data_AF-A0A6I3CPM7-F1
#
_entry.id   AF-A0A6I3CPM7-F1
#
_cell.length_a   1.000
_cell.length_b   1.000
_cell.length_c   1.000
_cell.angle_alpha   90.00
_cell.angle_beta   90.00
_cell.angle_gamma   90.00
#
_symmetry.space_group_name_H-M   'P 1'
#
loop_
_entity.id
_entity.type
_entity.pdbx_description
1 polymer ?
#
loop_
_entity_poly.entity_id
_entity_poly.type
_entity_poly.pdbx_seq_one_letter_code
_entity_poly.pdbx_strand_id
1 'polypeptide(L)'
;MEEGFRWKVLLVEDEEFTRGLLTNSLERSGIEVQSSPSVARALTLLKEFEPHVVITDLDLGPGPSGVHLLERVAEQAPWVGMAILSAHASPELAVGDGHRIPEGTVYVVKSEIATADDLVDVVRSSIERRVIRDSNSASDKVILTPVHGEVLRLIAEGLSNAAIAKERNTTLRAAESMVQRTFLALGIRSDADRNARVLAVRMWQQGKVIVR
;
A
#
# COMPACT_ATOMS: atom_id res chain seq x y z
N MET A 1 27.02 -0.42 0.11
CA MET A 1 26.09 -1.03 -0.86
C MET A 1 24.72 -0.55 -0.43
N GLU A 2 24.16 0.45 -1.09
CA GLU A 2 22.79 0.91 -0.79
C GLU A 2 21.85 -0.24 -1.13
N GLU A 3 21.21 -0.84 -0.12
CA GLU A 3 20.08 -1.73 -0.34
C GLU A 3 19.00 -0.88 -1.02
N GLY A 4 18.87 -1.07 -2.34
CA GLY A 4 17.81 -0.45 -3.11
C GLY A 4 16.46 -0.74 -2.46
N PHE A 5 15.61 0.28 -2.39
CA PHE A 5 14.28 0.17 -1.80
C PHE A 5 13.52 -1.02 -2.41
N ARG A 6 13.18 -1.98 -1.55
CA ARG A 6 12.44 -3.18 -1.92
C ARG A 6 11.02 -3.09 -1.38
N TRP A 7 10.04 -3.23 -2.26
CA TRP A 7 8.65 -3.31 -1.84
C TRP A 7 8.44 -4.53 -0.96
N LYS A 8 7.56 -4.40 0.02
CA LYS A 8 7.18 -5.49 0.93
C LYS A 8 5.70 -5.73 0.80
N VAL A 9 5.33 -6.94 0.41
CA VAL A 9 3.94 -7.33 0.21
C VAL A 9 3.60 -8.45 1.17
N LEU A 10 2.52 -8.27 1.94
CA LEU A 10 1.88 -9.36 2.66
C LEU A 10 0.77 -9.91 1.77
N LEU A 11 0.93 -11.13 1.30
CA LEU A 11 -0.04 -11.84 0.47
C LEU A 11 -0.87 -12.80 1.34
N VAL A 12 -2.20 -12.78 1.20
CA VAL A 12 -3.10 -13.67 1.94
C VAL A 12 -3.99 -14.41 0.96
N GLU A 13 -3.84 -15.72 0.94
CA GLU A 13 -4.46 -16.63 -0.04
C GLU A 13 -4.52 -18.01 0.60
N ASP A 14 -5.68 -18.64 0.68
CA ASP A 14 -5.86 -19.94 1.34
C ASP A 14 -5.36 -21.09 0.47
N GLU A 15 -5.59 -21.03 -0.85
CA GLU A 15 -5.15 -22.04 -1.80
C GLU A 15 -3.61 -22.06 -1.95
N GLU A 16 -2.99 -23.19 -1.58
CA GLU A 16 -1.52 -23.30 -1.55
C GLU A 16 -0.85 -23.07 -2.91
N PHE A 17 -1.43 -23.64 -3.98
CA PHE A 17 -0.89 -23.50 -5.33
C PHE A 17 -0.93 -22.04 -5.80
N THR A 18 -2.09 -21.39 -5.70
CA THR A 18 -2.28 -19.98 -6.05
C THR A 18 -1.38 -19.07 -5.22
N ARG A 19 -1.30 -19.30 -3.90
CA ARG A 19 -0.41 -18.56 -3.00
C ARG A 19 1.05 -18.66 -3.44
N GLY A 20 1.51 -19.86 -3.80
CA GLY A 20 2.87 -20.10 -4.28
C GLY A 20 3.16 -19.41 -5.61
N LEU A 21 2.22 -19.44 -6.56
CA LEU A 21 2.36 -18.78 -7.87
C LEU A 21 2.46 -17.25 -7.72
N LEU A 22 1.55 -16.64 -6.97
CA LEU A 22 1.52 -15.20 -6.74
C LEU A 22 2.77 -14.71 -5.99
N THR A 23 3.20 -15.45 -4.97
CA THR A 23 4.42 -15.16 -4.21
C THR A 23 5.64 -15.15 -5.14
N ASN A 24 5.86 -16.23 -5.90
CA ASN A 24 6.99 -16.32 -6.83
C ASN A 24 6.94 -15.23 -7.91
N SER A 25 5.75 -14.87 -8.39
CA SER A 25 5.59 -13.83 -9.41
C SER A 25 6.06 -12.47 -8.92
N LEU A 26 5.60 -12.06 -7.73
CA LEU A 26 6.00 -10.81 -7.08
C LEU A 26 7.50 -10.80 -6.73
N GLU A 27 8.03 -11.90 -6.21
CA GLU A 27 9.45 -12.00 -5.85
C GLU A 27 10.39 -11.86 -7.05
N ARG A 28 10.03 -12.43 -8.20
CA ARG A 28 10.79 -12.24 -9.46
C ARG A 28 10.83 -10.78 -9.92
N SER A 29 9.83 -10.00 -9.57
CA SER A 29 9.78 -8.55 -9.84
C SER A 29 10.57 -7.72 -8.82
N GLY A 30 11.34 -8.37 -7.93
CA GLY A 30 12.15 -7.70 -6.92
C GLY A 30 11.35 -7.21 -5.72
N ILE A 31 10.19 -7.80 -5.44
CA ILE A 31 9.37 -7.50 -4.26
C ILE A 31 9.68 -8.53 -3.16
N GLU A 32 9.87 -8.09 -1.93
CA GLU A 32 9.93 -8.98 -0.77
C GLU A 32 8.52 -9.39 -0.37
N VAL A 33 8.22 -10.68 -0.35
CA VAL A 33 6.86 -11.17 -0.09
C VAL A 33 6.88 -12.04 1.16
N GLN A 34 5.90 -11.83 2.04
CA GLN A 34 5.49 -12.85 2.98
C GLN A 34 4.07 -13.26 2.67
N SER A 35 3.81 -14.56 2.61
CA SER A 35 2.48 -15.08 2.33
C SER A 35 1.88 -15.81 3.52
N SER A 36 0.56 -15.81 3.58
CA SER A 36 -0.22 -16.36 4.68
C SER A 36 -1.46 -17.09 4.19
N PRO A 37 -1.81 -18.26 4.76
CA PRO A 37 -3.04 -18.97 4.40
C PRO A 37 -4.29 -18.43 5.09
N SER A 38 -4.17 -17.50 6.05
CA SER A 38 -5.30 -17.08 6.87
C SER A 38 -5.16 -15.67 7.45
N VAL A 39 -6.29 -15.05 7.76
CA VAL A 39 -6.36 -13.72 8.39
C VAL A 39 -5.61 -13.68 9.72
N ALA A 40 -5.76 -14.71 10.56
CA ALA A 40 -5.12 -14.74 11.88
C ALA A 40 -3.58 -14.67 11.76
N ARG A 41 -2.99 -15.46 10.86
CA ARG A 41 -1.54 -15.42 10.63
C ARG A 41 -1.13 -14.13 9.93
N ALA A 42 -1.94 -13.62 9.00
CA ALA A 42 -1.69 -12.34 8.35
C ALA A 42 -1.60 -11.16 9.35
N LEU A 43 -2.47 -11.11 10.36
CA LEU A 43 -2.43 -10.05 11.38
C LEU A 43 -1.16 -10.11 12.26
N THR A 44 -0.63 -11.30 12.52
CA THR A 44 0.68 -11.44 13.17
C THR A 44 1.79 -10.92 12.26
N LEU A 45 1.79 -11.33 11.00
CA LEU A 45 2.79 -10.91 10.02
C LEU A 45 2.72 -9.41 9.72
N LEU A 46 1.54 -8.79 9.77
CA LEU A 46 1.37 -7.35 9.59
C LEU A 46 2.29 -6.55 10.55
N LYS A 47 2.45 -7.03 11.78
CA LYS A 47 3.26 -6.38 12.81
C LYS A 47 4.75 -6.73 12.70
N GLU A 48 5.07 -7.98 12.37
CA GLU A 48 6.45 -8.47 12.30
C GLU A 48 7.17 -8.04 11.02
N PHE A 49 6.46 -8.11 9.89
CA PHE A 49 7.00 -7.86 8.56
C PHE A 49 6.94 -6.38 8.16
N GLU A 50 5.96 -5.66 8.72
CA GLU A 50 5.62 -4.27 8.39
C GLU A 50 5.51 -4.06 6.87
N PRO A 51 4.52 -4.72 6.21
CA PRO A 51 4.38 -4.65 4.76
C PRO A 51 4.01 -3.24 4.29
N HIS A 52 4.42 -2.93 3.06
CA HIS A 52 3.98 -1.72 2.38
C HIS A 52 2.57 -1.87 1.81
N VAL A 53 2.21 -3.08 1.38
CA VAL A 53 0.92 -3.43 0.78
C VAL A 53 0.45 -4.77 1.32
N VAL A 54 -0.86 -4.88 1.60
CA VAL A 54 -1.55 -6.13 1.85
C VAL A 54 -2.38 -6.47 0.61
N ILE A 55 -2.14 -7.66 0.05
CA ILE A 55 -2.95 -8.25 -1.02
C ILE A 55 -3.66 -9.46 -0.42
N THR A 56 -4.97 -9.52 -0.52
CA THR A 56 -5.76 -10.64 0.03
C THR A 56 -6.74 -11.18 -1.00
N ASP A 57 -6.98 -12.49 -1.01
CA ASP A 57 -8.24 -13.00 -1.54
C ASP A 57 -9.39 -12.57 -0.62
N LEU A 58 -10.57 -12.42 -1.20
CA LEU A 58 -11.79 -12.12 -0.50
C LEU A 58 -12.32 -13.36 0.22
N ASP A 59 -12.36 -14.50 -0.47
CA ASP A 59 -12.69 -15.79 0.14
C ASP A 59 -11.39 -16.45 0.62
N LEU A 60 -11.32 -16.74 1.92
CA LEU A 60 -10.18 -17.42 2.55
C LEU A 60 -10.64 -18.73 3.20
N GLY A 61 -11.78 -19.25 2.75
CA GLY A 61 -12.41 -20.43 3.30
C GLY A 61 -13.01 -20.18 4.69
N PRO A 62 -13.04 -21.20 5.57
CA PRO A 62 -13.68 -21.09 6.88
C PRO A 62 -12.99 -20.08 7.79
N GLY A 63 -13.73 -19.05 8.22
CA GLY A 63 -13.27 -18.06 9.19
C GLY A 63 -13.45 -16.62 8.72
N PRO A 64 -12.62 -15.68 9.20
CA PRO A 64 -12.67 -14.30 8.76
C PRO A 64 -12.28 -14.18 7.28
N SER A 65 -13.07 -13.43 6.52
CA SER A 65 -12.80 -13.15 5.10
C SER A 65 -11.67 -12.12 4.91
N GLY A 66 -11.18 -11.97 3.68
CA GLY A 66 -10.19 -10.93 3.35
C GLY A 66 -10.66 -9.51 3.69
N VAL A 67 -11.96 -9.24 3.64
CA VAL A 67 -12.53 -7.93 4.02
C VAL A 67 -12.27 -7.63 5.50
N HIS A 68 -12.46 -8.62 6.38
CA HIS A 68 -12.19 -8.47 7.82
C HIS A 68 -10.72 -8.15 8.09
N LEU A 69 -9.81 -8.75 7.32
CA LEU A 69 -8.38 -8.43 7.40
C LEU A 69 -8.16 -6.96 7.03
N LEU A 70 -8.73 -6.50 5.91
CA LEU A 70 -8.54 -5.13 5.43
C LEU A 70 -9.14 -4.08 6.35
N GLU A 71 -10.31 -4.33 6.94
CA GLU A 71 -10.88 -3.45 7.98
C GLU A 71 -9.88 -3.28 9.13
N ARG A 72 -9.27 -4.39 9.57
CA ARG A 72 -8.28 -4.37 10.64
C ARG A 72 -6.97 -3.68 10.24
N VAL A 73 -6.55 -3.82 8.98
CA VAL A 73 -5.39 -3.11 8.42
C VAL A 73 -5.68 -1.61 8.36
N ALA A 74 -6.89 -1.20 7.94
CA ALA A 74 -7.29 0.20 7.89
C ALA A 74 -7.28 0.86 9.28
N GLU A 75 -7.68 0.13 10.33
CA GLU A 75 -7.63 0.60 11.71
C GLU A 75 -6.21 0.67 12.29
N GLN A 76 -5.42 -0.41 12.14
CA GLN A 76 -4.13 -0.55 12.82
C GLN A 76 -2.96 0.05 12.04
N ALA A 77 -3.07 0.06 10.72
CA ALA A 77 -2.01 0.49 9.81
C ALA A 77 -2.63 1.23 8.60
N PRO A 78 -3.31 2.37 8.82
CA PRO A 78 -4.00 3.14 7.77
C PRO A 78 -3.08 3.62 6.64
N TRP A 79 -1.76 3.49 6.82
CA TRP A 79 -0.75 3.80 5.81
C TRP A 79 -0.41 2.65 4.87
N VAL A 80 -0.82 1.41 5.14
CA VAL A 80 -0.54 0.24 4.30
C VAL A 80 -1.48 0.22 3.09
N GLY A 81 -0.96 0.03 1.88
CA GLY A 81 -1.78 -0.12 0.68
C GLY A 81 -2.62 -1.39 0.75
N MET A 82 -3.86 -1.35 0.26
CA MET A 82 -4.78 -2.49 0.34
C MET A 82 -5.24 -2.90 -1.05
N ALA A 83 -5.16 -4.19 -1.34
CA ALA A 83 -5.67 -4.76 -2.57
C ALA A 83 -6.40 -6.09 -2.33
N ILE A 84 -7.42 -6.35 -3.12
CA ILE A 84 -8.18 -7.59 -3.17
C ILE A 84 -7.95 -8.23 -4.54
N LEU A 85 -7.59 -9.52 -4.55
CA LEU A 85 -7.58 -10.37 -5.73
C LEU A 85 -8.70 -11.40 -5.59
N SER A 86 -9.82 -11.22 -6.29
CA SER A 86 -10.97 -12.12 -6.16
C SER A 86 -11.21 -12.92 -7.44
N ALA A 87 -11.70 -14.16 -7.32
CA ALA A 87 -12.20 -14.92 -8.46
C ALA A 87 -13.52 -14.33 -9.03
N HIS A 88 -14.24 -13.52 -8.25
CA HIS A 88 -15.51 -12.94 -8.65
C HIS A 88 -15.33 -11.53 -9.24
N ALA A 89 -16.20 -11.16 -10.18
CA ALA A 89 -16.18 -9.83 -10.80
C ALA A 89 -16.95 -8.76 -10.01
N SER A 90 -17.84 -9.18 -9.11
CA SER A 90 -18.70 -8.26 -8.34
C SER A 90 -18.29 -8.27 -6.86
N PRO A 91 -17.72 -7.18 -6.35
CA PRO A 91 -17.38 -7.03 -4.93
C PRO A 91 -18.59 -7.26 -4.01
N GLU A 92 -19.78 -6.82 -4.43
CA GLU A 92 -21.02 -6.89 -3.64
C GLU A 92 -21.51 -8.33 -3.42
N LEU A 93 -21.15 -9.26 -4.32
CA LEU A 93 -21.52 -10.67 -4.21
C LEU A 93 -20.56 -11.45 -3.30
N ALA A 94 -19.35 -10.92 -3.12
CA ALA A 94 -18.28 -11.56 -2.38
C ALA A 94 -18.23 -11.06 -0.92
N VAL A 95 -18.59 -9.79 -0.69
CA VAL A 95 -18.68 -9.21 0.65
C VAL A 95 -20.02 -9.62 1.29
N GLY A 96 -19.99 -10.58 2.23
CA GLY A 96 -21.17 -11.02 2.96
C GLY A 96 -21.90 -9.91 3.74
N ASP A 97 -23.17 -10.16 4.08
CA ASP A 97 -24.15 -9.21 4.64
C ASP A 97 -23.58 -8.29 5.75
N GLY A 98 -23.20 -7.07 5.36
CA GLY A 98 -22.95 -5.95 6.28
C GLY A 98 -21.53 -5.40 6.34
N HIS A 99 -20.55 -6.03 5.68
CA HIS A 99 -19.18 -5.50 5.64
C HIS A 99 -18.94 -4.61 4.43
N ARG A 100 -17.97 -3.70 4.52
CA ARG A 100 -17.64 -2.77 3.43
C ARG A 100 -16.15 -2.80 3.18
N ILE A 101 -15.78 -2.91 1.92
CA ILE A 101 -14.39 -2.77 1.51
C ILE A 101 -13.89 -1.38 1.93
N PRO A 102 -12.78 -1.29 2.69
CA PRO A 102 -12.23 -0.01 3.10
C PRO A 102 -11.92 0.91 1.91
N GLU A 103 -12.12 2.21 2.10
CA GLU A 103 -11.87 3.19 1.05
C GLU A 103 -10.40 3.18 0.59
N GLY A 104 -10.19 3.31 -0.73
CA GLY A 104 -8.86 3.25 -1.33
C GLY A 104 -8.31 1.84 -1.58
N THR A 105 -9.07 0.79 -1.26
CA THR A 105 -8.72 -0.59 -1.62
C THR A 105 -8.81 -0.81 -3.13
N VAL A 106 -7.75 -1.37 -3.72
CA VAL A 106 -7.76 -1.80 -5.13
C VAL A 106 -8.44 -3.15 -5.25
N TYR A 107 -9.51 -3.25 -6.03
CA TYR A 107 -10.14 -4.52 -6.35
C TYR A 107 -9.74 -4.96 -7.76
N VAL A 108 -9.28 -6.21 -7.91
CA VAL A 108 -8.92 -6.80 -9.20
C VAL A 108 -9.43 -8.24 -9.26
N VAL A 109 -9.91 -8.64 -10.44
CA VAL A 109 -10.36 -10.01 -10.68
C VAL A 109 -9.16 -10.87 -11.05
N LYS A 110 -8.99 -12.04 -10.42
CA LYS A 110 -7.85 -12.96 -10.64
C LYS A 110 -7.67 -13.31 -12.11
N SER A 111 -8.76 -13.41 -12.89
CA SER A 111 -8.71 -13.69 -14.33
C SER A 111 -8.13 -12.56 -15.19
N GLU A 112 -8.06 -11.33 -14.67
CA GLU A 112 -7.45 -10.17 -15.34
C GLU A 112 -5.93 -10.13 -15.14
N ILE A 113 -5.41 -10.85 -14.16
CA ILE A 113 -3.97 -10.97 -13.91
C ILE A 113 -3.40 -12.03 -14.86
N ALA A 114 -2.72 -11.58 -15.92
CA ALA A 114 -2.09 -12.47 -16.88
C ALA A 114 -0.56 -12.53 -16.69
N THR A 115 0.04 -11.47 -16.14
CA THR A 115 1.48 -11.29 -16.06
C THR A 115 1.95 -10.88 -14.67
N ALA A 116 3.27 -11.00 -14.44
CA ALA A 116 3.89 -10.48 -13.21
C ALA A 116 3.81 -8.95 -13.12
N ASP A 117 3.82 -8.26 -14.26
CA ASP A 117 3.72 -6.80 -14.33
C ASP A 117 2.34 -6.32 -13.88
N ASP A 118 1.27 -7.05 -14.20
CA ASP A 118 -0.08 -6.73 -13.72
C ASP A 118 -0.15 -6.72 -12.19
N LEU A 119 0.49 -7.70 -11.53
CA LEU A 119 0.56 -7.75 -10.05
C LEU A 119 1.39 -6.60 -9.47
N VAL A 120 2.47 -6.21 -10.14
CA VAL A 120 3.27 -5.04 -9.74
C VAL A 120 2.44 -3.77 -9.88
N ASP A 121 1.63 -3.66 -10.92
CA ASP A 121 0.72 -2.54 -11.13
C ASP A 121 -0.40 -2.51 -10.09
N VAL A 122 -0.88 -3.66 -9.60
CA VAL A 122 -1.78 -3.71 -8.43
C VAL A 122 -1.10 -3.17 -7.18
N VAL A 123 0.13 -3.59 -6.90
CA VAL A 123 0.92 -3.08 -5.76
C VAL A 123 1.08 -1.57 -5.87
N ARG A 124 1.52 -1.08 -7.04
CA ARG A 124 1.71 0.36 -7.28
C ARG A 124 0.39 1.12 -7.15
N SER A 125 -0.67 0.64 -7.79
CA SER A 125 -2.01 1.23 -7.75
C SER A 125 -2.60 1.24 -6.34
N SER A 126 -2.29 0.27 -5.48
CA SER A 126 -2.80 0.26 -4.10
C SER A 126 -2.18 1.38 -3.24
N ILE A 127 -1.03 1.89 -3.67
CA ILE A 127 -0.33 3.00 -3.04
C ILE A 127 -0.73 4.32 -3.72
N GLU A 128 -0.91 4.29 -5.04
CA GLU A 128 -1.30 5.43 -5.88
C GLU A 128 -2.80 5.73 -5.90
N ARG A 129 -3.74 4.81 -5.61
CA ARG A 129 -5.18 5.15 -5.50
C ARG A 129 -5.51 5.94 -4.24
N ARG A 130 -4.52 6.10 -3.35
CA ARG A 130 -4.46 7.18 -2.36
C ARG A 130 -3.97 8.52 -2.94
N VAL A 131 -3.81 8.60 -4.25
CA VAL A 131 -3.26 9.71 -5.01
C VAL A 131 -4.07 9.85 -6.28
N ILE A 132 -5.24 10.46 -6.19
CA ILE A 132 -6.08 10.71 -7.36
C ILE A 132 -5.31 11.65 -8.31
N ARG A 133 -4.67 11.13 -9.36
CA ARG A 133 -4.20 12.01 -10.44
C ARG A 133 -5.43 12.42 -11.24
N ASP A 134 -5.84 13.67 -11.06
CA ASP A 134 -6.92 14.26 -11.85
C ASP A 134 -6.52 14.20 -13.33
N SER A 135 -7.16 13.31 -14.08
CA SER A 135 -6.89 13.08 -15.50
C SER A 135 -7.43 14.23 -16.38
N ASN A 136 -8.18 15.17 -15.80
CA ASN A 136 -8.90 16.23 -16.51
C ASN A 136 -8.37 17.65 -16.28
N SER A 137 -7.25 17.83 -15.57
CA SER A 137 -6.62 19.16 -15.48
C SER A 137 -5.25 19.15 -16.12
N ALA A 138 -5.02 20.11 -17.01
CA ALA A 138 -3.69 20.58 -17.44
C ALA A 138 -2.82 21.13 -16.28
N SER A 139 -3.15 20.77 -15.04
CA SER A 139 -2.43 21.14 -13.83
C SER A 139 -1.63 19.93 -13.36
N ASP A 140 -0.32 20.12 -13.29
CA ASP A 140 0.74 19.20 -12.85
C ASP A 140 0.63 18.87 -11.33
N LYS A 141 -0.61 18.69 -10.84
CA LYS A 141 -0.96 18.58 -9.42
C LYS A 141 -1.17 17.12 -9.02
N VAL A 142 -0.57 16.76 -7.89
CA VAL A 142 -0.66 15.45 -7.27
C VAL A 142 -1.64 15.54 -6.10
N ILE A 143 -2.69 14.71 -6.10
CA ILE A 143 -3.58 14.62 -4.93
C ILE A 143 -2.97 13.62 -3.95
N LEU A 144 -2.95 13.88 -2.65
CA LEU A 144 -2.54 12.96 -1.60
C LEU A 144 -3.71 12.67 -0.68
N THR A 145 -3.79 11.45 -0.16
CA THR A 145 -4.68 11.14 0.97
C THR A 145 -4.34 11.95 2.21
N PRO A 146 -5.27 12.08 3.17
CA PRO A 146 -5.02 12.78 4.43
C PRO A 146 -3.81 12.21 5.18
N VAL A 147 -3.62 10.88 5.13
CA VAL A 147 -2.49 10.18 5.74
C VAL A 147 -1.15 10.59 5.11
N HIS A 148 -1.05 10.63 3.77
CA HIS A 148 0.18 11.05 3.10
C HIS A 148 0.42 12.57 3.23
N GLY A 149 -0.66 13.37 3.21
CA GLY A 149 -0.62 14.81 3.46
C GLY A 149 -0.09 15.14 4.86
N GLU A 150 -0.50 14.38 5.87
CA GLU A 150 0.03 14.54 7.23
C GLU A 150 1.52 14.20 7.30
N VAL A 151 1.96 13.10 6.68
CA VAL A 151 3.41 12.76 6.60
C VAL A 151 4.17 13.91 5.93
N LEU A 152 3.65 14.45 4.82
CA LEU A 152 4.27 15.55 4.09
C LEU A 152 4.38 16.82 4.95
N ARG A 153 3.33 17.15 5.74
CA ARG A 153 3.35 18.23 6.72
C ARG A 153 4.48 18.04 7.74
N LEU A 154 4.57 16.86 8.34
CA LEU A 154 5.62 16.55 9.34
C LEU A 154 7.03 16.65 8.73
N ILE A 155 7.21 16.20 7.48
CA ILE A 155 8.49 16.36 6.77
C ILE A 155 8.82 17.84 6.56
N ALA A 156 7.84 18.66 6.19
CA ALA A 156 8.02 20.08 5.94
C ALA A 156 8.28 20.90 7.22
N GLU A 157 7.82 20.41 8.37
CA GLU A 157 8.20 20.93 9.70
C GLU A 157 9.63 20.55 10.11
N GLY A 158 10.33 19.77 9.29
CA GLY A 158 11.73 19.38 9.51
C GLY A 158 11.90 18.14 10.39
N LEU A 159 10.83 17.38 10.67
CA LEU A 159 10.93 16.20 11.54
C LEU A 159 11.73 15.07 10.87
N SER A 160 12.58 14.42 11.68
CA SER A 160 13.27 13.18 11.31
C SER A 160 12.32 11.98 11.34
N ASN A 161 12.70 10.84 10.75
CA ASN A 161 11.89 9.61 10.82
C ASN A 161 11.62 9.18 12.27
N ALA A 162 12.60 9.34 13.16
CA ALA A 162 12.45 9.04 14.58
C ALA A 162 11.44 9.97 15.28
N ALA A 163 11.44 11.26 14.93
CA ALA A 163 10.44 12.20 15.45
C ALA A 163 9.04 11.90 14.91
N ILE A 164 8.91 11.58 13.61
CA ILE A 164 7.65 11.16 12.99
C ILE A 164 7.10 9.90 13.67
N ALA A 165 7.96 8.91 13.95
CA ALA A 165 7.57 7.69 14.65
C ALA A 165 6.96 7.98 16.02
N LYS A 166 7.61 8.87 16.79
CA LYS A 166 7.13 9.29 18.11
C LYS A 166 5.81 10.06 18.03
N GLU A 167 5.70 11.02 17.12
CA GLU A 167 4.49 11.84 16.93
C GLU A 167 3.28 10.97 16.56
N ARG A 168 3.51 9.93 15.76
CA ARG A 168 2.48 9.03 15.22
C ARG A 168 2.28 7.78 16.07
N ASN A 169 2.93 7.69 17.23
CA ASN A 169 2.90 6.53 18.12
C ASN A 169 3.13 5.19 17.37
N THR A 170 4.17 5.15 16.54
CA THR A 170 4.50 4.00 15.68
C THR A 170 6.00 3.68 15.73
N THR A 171 6.44 2.61 15.07
CA THR A 171 7.85 2.20 15.03
C THR A 171 8.68 3.10 14.09
N LEU A 172 10.00 3.15 14.30
CA LEU A 172 10.91 3.87 13.39
C LEU A 172 10.79 3.37 11.95
N ARG A 173 10.71 2.05 11.77
CA ARG A 173 10.62 1.41 10.47
C ARG A 173 9.27 1.68 9.79
N ALA A 174 8.16 1.68 10.54
CA ALA A 174 6.88 2.13 10.02
C ALA A 174 6.94 3.60 9.56
N ALA A 175 7.61 4.49 10.31
CA ALA A 175 7.80 5.88 9.92
C ALA A 175 8.64 6.04 8.63
N GLU A 176 9.75 5.31 8.52
CA GLU A 176 10.55 5.24 7.28
C GLU A 176 9.71 4.81 6.08
N SER A 177 8.93 3.75 6.28
CA SER A 177 8.04 3.19 5.26
C SER A 177 6.94 4.18 4.85
N MET A 178 6.38 4.95 5.79
CA MET A 178 5.42 6.01 5.50
C MET A 178 6.03 7.15 4.68
N VAL A 179 7.23 7.59 5.03
CA VAL A 179 7.95 8.65 4.30
C VAL A 179 8.27 8.21 2.86
N GLN A 180 8.76 6.99 2.68
CA GLN A 180 9.06 6.44 1.35
C GLN A 180 7.79 6.34 0.48
N ARG A 181 6.67 5.87 1.04
CA ARG A 181 5.39 5.85 0.32
C ARG A 181 4.91 7.24 -0.06
N THR A 182 5.05 8.24 0.81
CA THR A 182 4.69 9.63 0.48
C THR A 182 5.53 10.15 -0.71
N PHE A 183 6.82 9.80 -0.81
CA PHE A 183 7.62 10.18 -1.97
C PHE A 183 7.15 9.50 -3.25
N LEU A 184 6.81 8.22 -3.18
CA LEU A 184 6.32 7.45 -4.32
C LEU A 184 4.94 7.96 -4.77
N ALA A 185 4.06 8.29 -3.82
CA ALA A 185 2.80 8.98 -4.05
C ALA A 185 3.00 10.32 -4.77
N LEU A 186 4.07 11.05 -4.45
CA LEU A 186 4.46 12.28 -5.15
C LEU A 186 5.15 12.06 -6.50
N GLY A 187 5.38 10.80 -6.90
CA GLY A 187 6.15 10.46 -8.10
C GLY A 187 7.65 10.75 -7.98
N ILE A 188 8.14 10.97 -6.77
CA ILE A 188 9.55 11.23 -6.49
C ILE A 188 10.28 9.88 -6.44
N ARG A 189 11.16 9.66 -7.41
CA ARG A 189 12.06 8.51 -7.43
C ARG A 189 13.34 8.85 -6.68
N SER A 190 13.98 7.84 -6.10
CA SER A 190 15.32 7.99 -5.52
C SER A 190 16.30 8.41 -6.62
N ASP A 191 16.99 9.52 -6.39
CA ASP A 191 17.94 10.16 -7.29
C ASP A 191 19.19 10.49 -6.47
N ALA A 192 20.37 10.06 -6.91
CA ALA A 192 21.62 10.27 -6.20
C ALA A 192 22.00 11.76 -6.10
N ASP A 193 21.54 12.58 -7.04
CA ASP A 193 21.87 14.01 -7.10
C ASP A 193 20.84 14.89 -6.38
N ARG A 194 19.75 14.31 -5.86
CA ARG A 194 18.62 15.07 -5.28
C ARG A 194 18.03 14.45 -4.03
N ASN A 195 17.85 15.28 -3.00
CA ASN A 195 17.20 14.84 -1.77
C ASN A 195 15.67 14.77 -1.92
N ALA A 196 15.09 13.58 -1.81
CA ALA A 196 13.66 13.34 -1.95
C ALA A 196 12.79 14.16 -0.97
N ARG A 197 13.25 14.40 0.27
CA ARG A 197 12.54 15.24 1.25
C ARG A 197 12.42 16.68 0.76
N VAL A 198 13.52 17.24 0.26
CA VAL A 198 13.56 18.62 -0.25
C VAL A 198 12.65 18.76 -1.48
N LEU A 199 12.67 17.78 -2.38
CA LEU A 199 11.78 17.75 -3.54
C LEU A 199 10.30 17.70 -3.11
N ALA A 200 9.95 16.85 -2.14
CA ALA A 200 8.59 16.72 -1.64
C ALA A 200 8.08 18.03 -1.04
N VAL A 201 8.87 18.67 -0.17
CA VAL A 201 8.52 19.96 0.43
C VAL A 201 8.38 21.05 -0.63
N ARG A 202 9.28 21.07 -1.63
CA ARG A 202 9.20 22.03 -2.73
C ARG A 202 7.93 21.87 -3.56
N MET A 203 7.53 20.63 -3.86
CA MET A 203 6.27 20.37 -4.58
C MET A 203 5.06 20.88 -3.77
N TRP A 204 5.07 20.70 -2.45
CA TRP A 204 4.02 21.20 -1.58
C TRP A 204 3.94 22.73 -1.58
N GLN A 205 5.07 23.41 -1.38
CA GLN A 205 5.15 24.88 -1.37
C GLN A 205 4.79 25.51 -2.72
N GLN A 206 5.03 24.81 -3.84
CA GLN A 206 4.65 25.25 -5.17
C GLN A 206 3.15 25.06 -5.47
N GLY A 207 2.35 24.57 -4.50
CA GLY A 207 0.92 24.30 -4.71
C GLY A 207 0.66 23.16 -5.69
N LYS A 208 1.66 22.30 -5.95
CA LYS A 208 1.54 21.11 -6.80
C LYS A 208 0.94 19.92 -6.05
N VAL A 209 0.63 20.06 -4.77
CA VAL A 209 0.07 18.99 -3.95
C VAL A 209 -1.27 19.44 -3.37
N ILE A 210 -2.30 18.62 -3.56
CA ILE A 210 -3.63 18.81 -2.96
C ILE A 210 -3.85 17.67 -1.99
N VAL A 211 -4.26 17.94 -0.75
CA VAL A 211 -4.67 16.87 0.18
C VAL A 211 -6.19 16.72 0.08
N ARG A 212 -6.67 15.51 -0.20
CA ARG A 212 -8.09 15.17 -0.31
C ARG A 212 -8.41 13.92 0.46
#